data_AF-A0AAN9FUC5-F1
#
_entry.id   AF-A0AAN9FUC5-F1
#
_cell.length_a   1.000
_cell.length_b   1.000
_cell.length_c   1.000
_cell.angle_alpha   90.00
_cell.angle_beta   90.00
_cell.angle_gamma   90.00
#
_symmetry.space_group_name_H-M   'P 1'
#
loop_
_entity.id
_entity.type
_entity.pdbx_description
1 polymer ?
#
loop_
_entity_poly.entity_id
_entity_poly.type
_entity_poly.pdbx_seq_one_letter_code
_entity_poly.pdbx_strand_id
1 'polypeptide(L)'
;EITRIYGIRDRESDGATEVGVAVWDRLPYQLQEILAPLFTSKYTVAASNSRAASLLPTPIYGSAPAKTFHQWLASWTCSMVDLLRSEITSQVFSSCKPILRRDVTTAMFLLSPLLVCIFCESEENHTMILEEVLAVMKRKPEEKETEHNLMSPEHQQLAIQTVFSALDYLSKWSQKQRQSESVDKKSRMAFTPSPELRQVNEFIEKIPADLLAQTSFKCKSYSRALLHIESYLKDHPDELKEHLHFLQ
;
A
#
# COMPACT_ATOMS: atom_id res chain seq x y z
N GLU A 1 -7.46 9.57 19.60
CA GLU A 1 -6.47 8.47 19.63
C GLU A 1 -5.11 8.89 19.06
N ILE A 2 -4.97 9.28 17.79
CA ILE A 2 -3.65 9.66 17.23
C ILE A 2 -2.98 10.81 17.99
N THR A 3 -3.74 11.85 18.36
CA THR A 3 -3.25 12.96 19.19
C THR A 3 -2.82 12.53 20.59
N ARG A 4 -3.42 11.45 21.11
CA ARG A 4 -3.05 10.85 22.40
C ARG A 4 -1.79 9.98 22.27
N ILE A 5 -1.66 9.21 21.19
CA ILE A 5 -0.51 8.33 20.93
C ILE A 5 0.79 9.13 20.79
N TYR A 6 0.75 10.23 20.03
CA TYR A 6 1.91 11.11 19.80
C TYR A 6 1.99 12.33 20.72
N GLY A 7 1.14 12.39 21.76
CA GLY A 7 1.09 13.52 22.69
C GLY A 7 1.01 14.88 21.99
N ILE A 8 0.28 14.98 20.88
CA ILE A 8 0.10 16.22 20.10
C ILE A 8 -0.85 17.10 20.90
N ARG A 9 -0.29 18.01 21.68
CA ARG A 9 -1.00 18.97 22.53
C ARG A 9 -0.19 20.26 22.61
N ASP A 10 -0.85 21.29 23.13
CA ASP A 10 -0.17 22.54 23.47
C ASP A 10 0.91 22.29 24.54
N ARG A 11 1.95 23.13 24.53
CA ARG A 11 3.16 23.04 25.35
C ARG A 11 2.87 23.06 26.85
N GLU A 12 1.74 23.65 27.22
CA GLU A 12 1.27 23.79 28.62
C GLU A 12 0.41 22.60 29.09
N SER A 13 0.09 21.64 28.21
CA SER A 13 -0.79 20.51 28.53
C SER A 13 -0.03 19.29 29.06
N ASP A 14 -0.56 18.66 30.10
CA ASP A 14 -0.02 17.41 30.66
C ASP A 14 -0.04 16.26 29.62
N GLY A 15 1.09 15.57 29.45
CA GLY A 15 1.29 14.50 28.47
C GLY A 15 1.76 14.93 27.06
N ALA A 16 2.19 16.18 26.86
CA ALA A 16 2.76 16.63 25.60
C ALA A 16 4.18 16.07 25.38
N THR A 17 4.45 15.51 24.20
CA THR A 17 5.80 15.09 23.78
C THR A 17 6.44 16.18 22.93
N GLU A 18 7.78 16.28 22.92
CA GLU A 18 8.50 17.29 22.13
C GLU A 18 8.13 17.25 20.63
N VAL A 19 7.96 16.04 20.09
CA VAL A 19 7.49 15.83 18.71
C VAL A 19 6.03 16.27 18.55
N GLY A 20 5.19 16.00 19.54
CA GLY A 20 3.78 16.38 19.54
C GLY A 20 3.57 17.89 19.54
N VAL A 21 4.34 18.63 20.32
CA VAL A 21 4.33 20.10 20.35
C VAL A 21 4.81 20.68 19.01
N ALA A 22 5.90 20.15 18.44
CA ALA A 22 6.40 20.60 17.15
C ALA A 22 5.39 20.36 16.01
N VAL A 23 4.58 19.31 16.09
CA VAL A 23 3.48 19.06 15.16
C VAL A 23 2.33 20.03 15.42
N TRP A 24 1.98 20.27 16.68
CA TRP A 24 0.92 21.22 17.06
C TRP A 24 1.20 22.63 16.54
N ASP A 25 2.43 23.12 16.67
CA ASP A 25 2.85 24.45 16.20
C ASP A 25 2.82 24.58 14.67
N ARG A 26 2.90 23.46 13.94
CA ARG A 26 2.79 23.44 12.47
C ARG A 26 1.35 23.42 11.96
N LEU A 27 0.38 23.13 12.82
CA LEU A 27 -1.03 23.10 12.43
C LEU A 27 -1.57 24.53 12.30
N PRO A 28 -2.35 24.82 11.25
CA PRO A 28 -3.08 26.08 11.16
C PRO A 28 -3.99 26.31 12.37
N TYR A 29 -4.12 27.57 12.79
CA TYR A 29 -4.93 27.97 13.94
C TYR A 29 -6.36 27.38 13.92
N GLN A 30 -7.01 27.35 12.75
CA GLN A 30 -8.35 26.77 12.58
C GLN A 30 -8.41 25.30 12.98
N LEU A 31 -7.36 24.51 12.68
CA LEU A 31 -7.30 23.11 13.08
C LEU A 31 -7.00 22.97 14.57
N GLN A 32 -6.19 23.87 15.14
CA GLN A 32 -5.94 23.88 16.57
C GLN A 32 -7.24 24.13 17.37
N GLU A 33 -8.07 25.07 16.92
CA GLU A 33 -9.37 25.37 17.55
C GLU A 33 -10.34 24.18 17.49
N ILE A 34 -10.36 23.43 16.39
CA ILE A 34 -11.20 22.24 16.23
C ILE A 34 -10.68 21.06 17.08
N LEU A 35 -9.35 20.90 17.17
CA LEU A 35 -8.72 19.76 17.86
C LEU A 35 -8.62 19.96 19.37
N ALA A 36 -8.52 21.20 19.86
CA ALA A 36 -8.45 21.53 21.28
C ALA A 36 -9.52 20.83 22.15
N PRO A 37 -10.82 20.87 21.82
CA PRO A 37 -11.84 20.20 22.64
C PRO A 37 -11.76 18.66 22.58
N LEU A 38 -11.11 18.09 21.56
CA LEU A 38 -10.96 16.64 21.43
C LEU A 38 -9.87 16.08 22.36
N PHE A 39 -9.02 16.91 22.96
CA PHE A 39 -7.98 16.48 23.89
C PHE A 39 -8.52 16.01 25.24
N THR A 40 -9.63 16.59 25.69
CA THR A 40 -10.35 16.19 26.92
C THR A 40 -11.46 15.20 26.65
N SER A 41 -11.69 14.85 25.39
CA SER A 41 -12.75 13.93 25.01
C SER A 41 -12.44 12.50 25.45
N LYS A 42 -13.51 11.75 25.75
CA LYS A 42 -13.47 10.32 26.11
C LYS A 42 -13.97 9.43 24.97
N TYR A 43 -13.93 9.91 23.73
CA TYR A 43 -14.27 9.08 22.57
C TYR A 43 -13.33 7.89 22.52
N THR A 44 -13.90 6.69 22.68
CA THR A 44 -13.22 5.44 22.43
C THR A 44 -13.72 4.88 21.11
N VAL A 45 -12.81 4.37 20.28
CA VAL A 45 -13.21 3.55 19.14
C VAL A 45 -13.74 2.25 19.72
N ALA A 46 -15.05 2.00 19.59
CA ALA A 46 -15.62 0.72 19.95
C ALA A 46 -14.82 -0.36 19.21
N ALA A 47 -14.28 -1.33 19.94
CA ALA A 47 -13.60 -2.48 19.37
C ALA A 47 -14.61 -3.23 18.49
N SER A 48 -14.68 -2.84 17.23
CA SER A 48 -15.41 -3.60 16.23
C SER A 48 -14.83 -5.01 16.26
N ASN A 49 -15.70 -6.02 16.29
CA ASN A 49 -15.37 -7.44 16.09
C ASN A 49 -14.76 -7.62 14.69
N SER A 50 -13.60 -7.03 14.48
CA SER A 50 -12.79 -7.15 13.29
C SER A 50 -12.37 -8.60 13.26
N ARG A 51 -12.81 -9.34 12.24
CA ARG A 51 -12.20 -10.63 11.92
C ARG A 51 -10.70 -10.38 11.85
N ALA A 52 -9.94 -11.07 12.70
CA ALA A 52 -8.49 -10.99 12.67
C ALA A 52 -8.03 -11.33 11.24
N ALA A 53 -6.97 -10.67 10.75
CA ALA A 53 -6.38 -10.97 9.45
C ALA A 53 -6.12 -12.47 9.23
N SER A 54 -5.84 -13.22 10.31
CA SER A 54 -5.66 -14.68 10.30
C SER A 54 -6.89 -15.49 9.88
N LEU A 55 -8.09 -14.90 9.84
CA LEU A 55 -9.33 -15.54 9.41
C LEU A 55 -9.69 -15.23 7.95
N LEU A 56 -8.93 -14.36 7.29
CA LEU A 56 -9.15 -14.04 5.89
C LEU A 56 -8.33 -14.99 5.02
N PRO A 57 -8.91 -15.54 3.94
CA PRO A 57 -8.13 -16.32 2.98
C PRO A 57 -7.13 -15.41 2.28
N THR A 58 -5.90 -15.88 2.10
CA THR A 58 -4.91 -15.29 1.20
C THR A 58 -4.92 -16.10 -0.11
N PRO A 59 -5.27 -15.50 -1.26
CA PRO A 59 -5.63 -14.09 -1.51
C PRO A 59 -7.07 -13.72 -1.12
N ILE A 60 -7.26 -12.47 -0.68
CA ILE A 60 -8.55 -11.85 -0.36
C ILE A 60 -9.31 -11.53 -1.65
N TYR A 61 -8.60 -11.15 -2.72
CA TYR A 61 -9.16 -10.90 -4.04
C TYR A 61 -9.86 -12.14 -4.60
N GLY A 62 -11.14 -12.00 -4.97
CA GLY A 62 -11.96 -13.11 -5.48
C GLY A 62 -12.56 -14.03 -4.40
N SER A 63 -12.34 -13.74 -3.11
CA SER A 63 -12.97 -14.46 -2.00
C SER A 63 -14.39 -13.96 -1.69
N ALA A 64 -15.20 -14.78 -1.01
CA ALA A 64 -16.57 -14.44 -0.60
C ALA A 64 -16.74 -13.08 0.12
N PRO A 65 -15.81 -12.56 0.95
CA PRO A 65 -15.89 -11.22 1.53
C PRO A 65 -15.51 -10.07 0.58
N ALA A 66 -14.98 -10.33 -0.61
CA ALA A 66 -14.44 -9.34 -1.54
C ALA A 66 -15.30 -9.20 -2.82
N LYS A 67 -16.64 -9.13 -2.66
CA LYS A 67 -17.59 -9.02 -3.78
C LYS A 67 -17.65 -7.65 -4.45
N THR A 68 -17.05 -6.63 -3.83
CA THR A 68 -16.97 -5.29 -4.37
C THR A 68 -15.56 -4.75 -4.18
N PHE A 69 -15.15 -3.81 -5.04
CA PHE A 69 -13.84 -3.17 -4.94
C PHE A 69 -13.65 -2.51 -3.56
N HIS A 70 -14.70 -1.86 -3.04
CA HIS A 70 -14.69 -1.24 -1.72
C HIS A 70 -14.45 -2.29 -0.61
N GLN A 71 -15.20 -3.39 -0.59
CA GLN A 71 -15.04 -4.43 0.43
C GLN A 71 -13.67 -5.11 0.34
N TRP A 72 -13.19 -5.34 -0.88
CA TRP A 72 -11.83 -5.86 -1.12
C TRP A 72 -10.79 -4.91 -0.54
N LEU A 73 -10.79 -3.64 -0.95
CA LEU A 73 -9.79 -2.66 -0.52
C LEU A 73 -9.83 -2.41 0.99
N ALA A 74 -11.03 -2.29 1.58
CA ALA A 74 -11.19 -2.11 3.02
C ALA A 74 -10.70 -3.33 3.80
N SER A 75 -10.98 -4.55 3.31
CA SER A 75 -10.51 -5.78 3.96
C SER A 75 -9.00 -5.95 3.81
N TRP A 76 -8.46 -5.63 2.63
CA TRP A 76 -7.03 -5.70 2.35
C TRP A 76 -6.25 -4.70 3.19
N THR A 77 -6.64 -3.42 3.18
CA THR A 77 -6.03 -2.39 4.03
C THR A 77 -6.16 -2.70 5.52
N CYS A 78 -7.30 -3.20 6.01
CA CYS A 78 -7.44 -3.60 7.41
C CYS A 78 -6.53 -4.80 7.76
N SER A 79 -6.42 -5.78 6.86
CA SER A 79 -5.52 -6.92 7.02
C SER A 79 -4.06 -6.46 7.11
N MET A 80 -3.66 -5.53 6.24
CA MET A 80 -2.33 -4.91 6.27
C MET A 80 -2.02 -4.24 7.61
N VAL A 81 -3.00 -3.55 8.21
CA VAL A 81 -2.84 -2.95 9.54
C VAL A 81 -2.60 -4.00 10.63
N ASP A 82 -3.21 -5.18 10.52
CA ASP A 82 -3.00 -6.28 11.46
C ASP A 82 -1.63 -6.96 11.30
N LEU A 83 -0.97 -6.81 10.15
CA LEU A 83 0.36 -7.36 9.88
C LEU A 83 1.50 -6.49 10.44
N LEU A 84 1.20 -5.27 10.92
CA LEU A 84 2.19 -4.35 11.50
C LEU A 84 2.67 -4.87 12.87
N ARG A 85 3.99 -4.93 13.04
CA ARG A 85 4.65 -5.40 14.27
C ARG A 85 4.93 -4.27 15.25
N SER A 86 5.16 -3.06 14.73
CA SER A 86 5.43 -1.89 15.58
C SER A 86 4.19 -1.50 16.38
N GLU A 87 4.34 -1.40 17.70
CA GLU A 87 3.25 -1.09 18.63
C GLU A 87 2.63 0.29 18.36
N ILE A 88 3.45 1.32 18.14
CA ILE A 88 2.98 2.69 17.87
C ILE A 88 2.32 2.75 16.49
N THR A 89 2.97 2.21 15.46
CA THR A 89 2.46 2.21 14.08
C THR A 89 1.12 1.47 14.01
N SER A 90 1.04 0.30 14.63
CA SER A 90 -0.19 -0.50 14.71
C SER A 90 -1.30 0.23 15.47
N GLN A 91 -1.02 0.90 16.58
CA GLN A 91 -2.01 1.70 17.31
C GLN A 91 -2.55 2.89 16.48
N VAL A 92 -1.69 3.56 15.72
CA VAL A 92 -2.09 4.69 14.86
C VAL A 92 -3.00 4.20 13.74
N PHE A 93 -2.59 3.17 13.01
CA PHE A 93 -3.38 2.67 11.88
C PHE A 93 -4.61 1.87 12.31
N SER A 94 -4.59 1.21 13.47
CA SER A 94 -5.77 0.53 14.01
C SER A 94 -6.88 1.52 14.36
N SER A 95 -6.52 2.72 14.84
CA SER A 95 -7.45 3.83 15.04
C SER A 95 -8.11 4.29 13.73
N CYS A 96 -7.46 4.07 12.58
CA CYS A 96 -7.98 4.41 11.26
C CYS A 96 -8.88 3.31 10.64
N LYS A 97 -8.95 2.09 11.20
CA LYS A 97 -9.78 1.01 10.64
C LYS A 97 -11.25 1.37 10.39
N PRO A 98 -11.95 2.11 11.28
CA PRO A 98 -13.33 2.51 11.03
C PRO A 98 -13.49 3.42 9.80
N ILE A 99 -12.55 4.35 9.60
CA ILE A 99 -12.60 5.27 8.44
C ILE A 99 -12.25 4.54 7.15
N LEU A 100 -11.27 3.63 7.19
CA LEU A 100 -10.88 2.77 6.05
C LEU A 100 -12.04 1.92 5.52
N ARG A 101 -12.96 1.49 6.38
CA ARG A 101 -14.15 0.70 5.98
C ARG A 101 -15.28 1.54 5.39
N ARG A 102 -15.29 2.85 5.66
CA ARG A 102 -16.36 3.75 5.23
C ARG A 102 -15.98 4.49 3.95
N ASP A 103 -14.71 4.89 3.84
CA ASP A 103 -14.21 5.73 2.77
C ASP A 103 -13.07 5.07 1.98
N VAL A 104 -13.40 4.68 0.75
CA VAL A 104 -12.48 4.10 -0.23
C VAL A 104 -11.32 5.03 -0.54
N THR A 105 -11.55 6.35 -0.60
CA THR A 105 -10.51 7.30 -1.03
C THR A 105 -9.41 7.40 0.02
N THR A 106 -9.80 7.48 1.30
CA THR A 106 -8.87 7.38 2.43
C THR A 106 -8.13 6.03 2.43
N ALA A 107 -8.81 4.92 2.11
CA ALA A 107 -8.18 3.61 2.02
C ALA A 107 -7.14 3.53 0.90
N MET A 108 -7.41 4.08 -0.29
CA MET A 108 -6.44 4.17 -1.39
C MET A 108 -5.23 5.02 -1.01
N PHE A 109 -5.47 6.16 -0.34
CA PHE A 109 -4.41 7.06 0.09
C PHE A 109 -3.48 6.42 1.14
N LEU A 110 -4.05 5.74 2.13
CA LEU A 110 -3.30 5.10 3.22
C LEU A 110 -2.64 3.78 2.81
N LEU A 111 -3.10 3.13 1.74
CA LEU A 111 -2.54 1.86 1.27
C LEU A 111 -1.04 1.96 0.97
N SER A 112 -0.61 2.99 0.23
CA SER A 112 0.79 3.07 -0.22
C SER A 112 1.78 3.32 0.94
N PRO A 113 1.49 4.24 1.89
CA PRO A 113 2.29 4.36 3.11
C PRO A 113 2.28 3.10 3.98
N LEU A 114 1.14 2.40 4.10
CA LEU A 114 1.05 1.15 4.84
C LEU A 114 1.97 0.08 4.26
N LEU A 115 2.01 -0.06 2.94
CA LEU A 115 2.91 -0.99 2.27
C LEU A 115 4.36 -0.70 2.61
N VAL A 116 4.80 0.57 2.55
CA VAL A 116 6.17 0.94 2.94
C VAL A 116 6.46 0.54 4.39
N CYS A 117 5.56 0.82 5.34
CA CYS A 117 5.75 0.41 6.73
C CYS A 117 5.90 -1.10 6.88
N ILE A 118 5.08 -1.89 6.20
CA ILE A 118 5.15 -3.35 6.28
C ILE A 118 6.44 -3.88 5.64
N PHE A 119 6.84 -3.30 4.50
CA PHE A 119 8.07 -3.69 3.84
C PHE A 119 9.30 -3.42 4.71
N CYS A 120 9.31 -2.34 5.48
CA CYS A 120 10.39 -2.02 6.42
C CYS A 120 10.40 -2.91 7.68
N GLU A 121 9.28 -3.50 8.08
CA GLU A 121 9.15 -4.20 9.38
C GLU A 121 9.35 -5.72 9.30
N SER A 122 8.91 -6.40 8.23
CA SER A 122 8.96 -7.87 8.16
C SER A 122 8.92 -8.42 6.73
N GLU A 123 9.89 -9.28 6.39
CA GLU A 123 9.96 -9.99 5.10
C GLU A 123 8.89 -11.08 4.93
N GLU A 124 8.46 -11.70 6.03
CA GLU A 124 7.49 -12.81 6.01
C GLU A 124 6.14 -12.39 5.44
N ASN A 125 5.77 -11.12 5.62
CA ASN A 125 4.52 -10.57 5.12
C ASN A 125 4.56 -10.30 3.61
N HIS A 126 5.75 -10.18 3.00
CA HIS A 126 5.89 -9.78 1.59
C HIS A 126 5.30 -10.81 0.64
N THR A 127 5.35 -12.10 0.99
CA THR A 127 4.80 -13.20 0.19
C THR A 127 3.28 -13.09 0.09
N MET A 128 2.59 -12.83 1.20
CA MET A 128 1.13 -12.64 1.22
C MET A 128 0.70 -11.43 0.37
N ILE A 129 1.47 -10.34 0.44
CA ILE A 129 1.21 -9.15 -0.38
C ILE A 129 1.42 -9.45 -1.86
N LEU A 130 2.50 -10.17 -2.18
CA LEU A 130 2.81 -10.57 -3.55
C LEU A 130 1.72 -11.47 -4.12
N GLU A 131 1.23 -12.45 -3.35
CA GLU A 131 0.12 -13.31 -3.75
C GLU A 131 -1.14 -12.50 -4.04
N GLU A 132 -1.46 -11.49 -3.23
CA GLU A 132 -2.60 -10.61 -3.48
C GLU A 132 -2.43 -9.79 -4.76
N VAL A 133 -1.26 -9.17 -4.95
CA VAL A 133 -0.93 -8.38 -6.15
C VAL A 133 -1.01 -9.27 -7.39
N LEU A 134 -0.45 -10.46 -7.34
CA LEU A 134 -0.53 -11.44 -8.42
C LEU A 134 -1.96 -11.92 -8.65
N ALA A 135 -2.80 -12.06 -7.62
CA ALA A 135 -4.20 -12.45 -7.77
C ALA A 135 -5.05 -11.36 -8.44
N VAL A 136 -4.77 -10.07 -8.16
CA VAL A 136 -5.43 -8.95 -8.84
C VAL A 136 -5.00 -8.88 -10.32
N MET A 137 -3.72 -9.14 -10.59
CA MET A 137 -3.15 -9.03 -11.94
C MET A 137 -3.42 -10.25 -12.83
N LYS A 138 -3.35 -11.47 -12.28
CA LYS A 138 -3.68 -12.71 -12.99
C LYS A 138 -5.18 -12.82 -13.09
N ARG A 139 -5.74 -12.47 -14.25
CA ARG A 139 -7.06 -12.94 -14.64
C ARG A 139 -6.99 -14.47 -14.72
N LYS A 140 -7.77 -15.22 -13.94
CA LYS A 140 -8.00 -16.64 -14.22
C LYS A 140 -8.50 -16.75 -15.67
N PRO A 141 -7.73 -17.32 -16.61
CA PRO A 141 -8.11 -17.23 -18.01
C PRO A 141 -9.26 -18.19 -18.37
N GLU A 142 -9.52 -19.26 -17.62
CA GLU A 142 -10.38 -20.36 -18.13
C GLU A 142 -11.20 -21.11 -17.06
N GLU A 143 -11.69 -20.44 -16.02
CA GLU A 143 -12.79 -21.03 -15.24
C GLU A 143 -14.12 -20.53 -15.83
N LYS A 144 -14.69 -21.38 -16.68
CA LYS A 144 -16.04 -21.33 -17.23
C LYS A 144 -16.97 -20.41 -16.45
N GLU A 145 -17.48 -19.42 -17.17
CA GLU A 145 -18.73 -18.69 -16.97
C GLU A 145 -19.67 -19.41 -15.99
N THR A 146 -19.48 -19.13 -14.70
CA THR A 146 -20.49 -19.37 -13.68
C THR A 146 -20.91 -17.98 -13.24
N GLU A 147 -22.07 -17.58 -13.75
CA GLU A 147 -22.68 -16.24 -13.75
C GLU A 147 -22.86 -15.57 -12.37
N HIS A 148 -22.33 -16.15 -11.29
CA HIS A 148 -22.67 -15.79 -9.92
C HIS A 148 -21.52 -15.26 -9.04
N ASN A 149 -20.28 -15.19 -9.51
CA ASN A 149 -19.13 -14.73 -8.70
C ASN A 149 -18.16 -13.74 -9.40
N LEU A 150 -18.51 -13.24 -10.59
CA LEU A 150 -17.60 -12.36 -11.32
C LEU A 150 -17.69 -10.92 -10.79
N MET A 151 -16.60 -10.46 -10.20
CA MET A 151 -16.35 -9.02 -9.99
C MET A 151 -16.57 -8.28 -11.32
N SER A 152 -17.35 -7.19 -11.30
CA SER A 152 -17.56 -6.34 -12.48
C SER A 152 -16.21 -5.96 -13.12
N PRO A 153 -16.10 -5.93 -14.47
CA PRO A 153 -14.86 -5.52 -15.14
C PRO A 153 -14.39 -4.12 -14.70
N GLU A 154 -15.30 -3.23 -14.33
CA GLU A 154 -14.99 -1.90 -13.78
C GLU A 154 -14.30 -1.99 -12.40
N HIS A 155 -14.79 -2.87 -11.51
CA HIS A 155 -14.16 -3.10 -10.21
C HIS A 155 -12.77 -3.70 -10.36
N GLN A 156 -12.57 -4.58 -11.34
CA GLN A 156 -11.26 -5.14 -11.64
C GLN A 156 -10.30 -4.06 -12.14
N GLN A 157 -10.74 -3.17 -13.04
CA GLN A 157 -9.92 -2.05 -13.50
C GLN A 157 -9.51 -1.13 -12.34
N LEU A 158 -10.42 -0.82 -11.42
CA LEU A 158 -10.12 -0.02 -10.22
C LEU A 158 -9.11 -0.72 -9.29
N ALA A 159 -9.24 -2.03 -9.08
CA ALA A 159 -8.28 -2.82 -8.31
C ALA A 159 -6.88 -2.77 -8.94
N ILE A 160 -6.79 -2.99 -10.25
CA ILE A 160 -5.52 -2.94 -10.98
C ILE A 160 -4.90 -1.53 -10.91
N GLN A 161 -5.69 -0.48 -11.11
CA GLN A 161 -5.21 0.90 -11.00
C GLN A 161 -4.69 1.24 -9.59
N THR A 162 -5.37 0.73 -8.55
CA THR A 162 -4.97 0.92 -7.15
C THR A 162 -3.64 0.23 -6.87
N VAL A 163 -3.47 -1.00 -7.36
CA VAL A 163 -2.21 -1.74 -7.24
C VAL A 163 -1.09 -1.02 -8.01
N PHE A 164 -1.33 -0.56 -9.24
CA PHE A 164 -0.32 0.21 -9.97
C PHE A 164 0.07 1.51 -9.25
N SER A 165 -0.91 2.24 -8.71
CA SER A 165 -0.62 3.45 -7.92
C SER A 165 0.23 3.14 -6.70
N ALA A 166 0.01 1.99 -6.06
CA ALA A 166 0.80 1.54 -4.93
C ALA A 166 2.23 1.18 -5.35
N LEU A 167 2.42 0.45 -6.46
CA LEU A 167 3.73 0.11 -7.03
C LEU A 167 4.51 1.36 -7.48
N ASP A 168 3.83 2.33 -8.10
CA ASP A 168 4.40 3.61 -8.49
C ASP A 168 4.91 4.38 -7.25
N TYR A 169 4.14 4.35 -6.15
CA TYR A 169 4.54 4.97 -4.90
C TYR A 169 5.76 4.28 -4.29
N LEU A 170 5.79 2.94 -4.26
CA LEU A 170 6.95 2.18 -3.79
C LEU A 170 8.21 2.50 -4.59
N SER A 171 8.08 2.58 -5.92
CA SER A 171 9.18 2.92 -6.83
C SER A 171 9.69 4.36 -6.62
N LYS A 172 8.78 5.32 -6.41
CA LYS A 172 9.15 6.71 -6.09
C LYS A 172 9.81 6.82 -4.71
N TRP A 173 9.29 6.08 -3.73
CA TRP A 173 9.85 6.05 -2.39
C TRP A 173 11.26 5.44 -2.39
N SER A 174 11.47 4.32 -3.09
CA SER A 174 12.78 3.68 -3.21
C SER A 174 13.80 4.59 -3.90
N GLN A 175 13.40 5.30 -4.96
CA GLN A 175 14.26 6.28 -5.63
C GLN A 175 14.62 7.45 -4.72
N LYS A 176 13.65 7.99 -3.98
CA LYS A 176 13.88 9.09 -3.02
C LYS A 176 14.82 8.66 -1.90
N GLN A 177 14.62 7.47 -1.35
CA GLN A 177 15.46 6.90 -0.31
C GLN A 177 16.90 6.71 -0.80
N ARG A 178 17.07 6.16 -2.01
CA ARG A 178 18.38 6.03 -2.67
C ARG A 178 19.08 7.38 -2.84
N GLN A 179 18.35 8.42 -3.23
CA GLN A 179 18.90 9.76 -3.37
C GLN A 179 19.32 10.35 -2.02
N SER A 180 18.49 10.21 -0.98
CA SER A 180 18.82 10.66 0.38
C SER A 180 20.11 9.99 0.89
N GLU A 181 20.20 8.66 0.77
CA GLU A 181 21.37 7.89 1.21
C GLU A 181 22.64 8.23 0.40
N SER A 182 22.49 8.59 -0.87
CA SER A 182 23.60 9.01 -1.73
C SER A 182 24.10 10.42 -1.42
N VAL A 183 23.24 11.32 -0.93
CA VAL A 183 23.62 12.70 -0.56
C VAL A 183 24.34 12.72 0.79
N ASP A 184 23.91 11.90 1.74
CA ASP A 184 24.56 11.77 3.05
C ASP A 184 25.93 11.07 2.98
N LYS A 185 26.14 10.16 2.01
CA LYS A 185 27.40 9.39 1.84
C LYS A 185 28.33 9.97 0.76
N LYS A 186 28.58 11.28 0.73
CA LYS A 186 29.63 11.91 -0.11
C LYS A 186 31.08 11.47 0.22
N SER A 187 31.29 10.59 1.20
CA SER A 187 32.58 9.98 1.52
C SER A 187 32.69 8.59 0.89
N ARG A 188 33.43 8.49 -0.23
CA ARG A 188 34.16 7.35 -0.89
C ARG A 188 33.95 5.87 -0.44
N MET A 189 32.87 5.48 0.19
CA MET A 189 32.53 4.09 0.52
C MET A 189 31.41 3.60 -0.38
N ALA A 190 31.51 2.34 -0.80
CA ALA A 190 30.52 1.67 -1.64
C ALA A 190 29.10 1.92 -1.11
N PHE A 191 28.19 2.31 -2.01
CA PHE A 191 26.78 2.49 -1.69
C PHE A 191 26.22 1.15 -1.18
N THR A 192 26.04 1.04 0.14
CA THR A 192 25.26 -0.02 0.76
C THR A 192 23.83 0.50 0.92
N PRO A 193 22.86 -0.03 0.15
CA PRO A 193 21.45 0.31 0.35
C PRO A 193 21.04 -0.12 1.76
N SER A 194 20.19 0.67 2.41
CA SER A 194 19.56 0.25 3.66
C SER A 194 18.83 -1.09 3.50
N PRO A 195 18.75 -1.92 4.56
CA PRO A 195 18.04 -3.20 4.49
C PRO A 195 16.58 -3.02 4.04
N GLU A 196 15.94 -1.92 4.43
CA GLU A 196 14.57 -1.57 4.03
C GLU A 196 14.47 -1.26 2.53
N LEU A 197 15.43 -0.53 1.96
CA LEU A 197 15.49 -0.24 0.53
C LEU A 197 15.73 -1.51 -0.29
N ARG A 198 16.58 -2.41 0.21
CA ARG A 198 16.83 -3.71 -0.44
C ARG A 198 15.55 -4.54 -0.49
N GLN A 199 14.84 -4.65 0.63
CA GLN A 199 13.59 -5.41 0.73
C GLN A 199 12.52 -4.91 -0.24
N VAL A 200 12.33 -3.59 -0.35
CA VAL A 200 11.37 -3.02 -1.30
C VAL A 200 11.78 -3.29 -2.76
N ASN A 201 13.07 -3.20 -3.09
CA ASN A 201 13.54 -3.49 -4.45
C ASN A 201 13.39 -4.99 -4.78
N GLU A 202 13.73 -5.89 -3.87
CA GLU A 202 13.54 -7.33 -4.05
C GLU A 202 12.06 -7.68 -4.24
N PHE A 203 11.15 -7.00 -3.55
CA PHE A 203 9.71 -7.16 -3.77
C PHE A 203 9.28 -6.72 -5.19
N ILE A 204 9.78 -5.57 -5.66
CA ILE A 204 9.46 -5.07 -7.01
C ILE A 204 10.00 -6.02 -8.08
N GLU A 205 11.21 -6.56 -7.89
CA GLU A 205 11.83 -7.52 -8.82
C GLU A 205 11.10 -8.87 -8.87
N LYS A 206 10.44 -9.29 -7.78
CA LYS A 206 9.63 -10.52 -7.75
C LYS A 206 8.37 -10.44 -8.63
N ILE A 207 7.94 -9.26 -9.05
CA ILE A 207 6.75 -9.08 -9.89
C ILE A 207 7.14 -9.25 -11.36
N PRO A 208 6.57 -10.24 -12.09
CA PRO A 208 6.93 -10.47 -13.48
C PRO A 208 6.59 -9.26 -14.37
N ALA A 209 7.58 -8.73 -15.09
CA ALA A 209 7.41 -7.58 -15.99
C ALA A 209 6.44 -7.88 -17.15
N ASP A 210 6.39 -9.12 -17.64
CA ASP A 210 5.40 -9.56 -18.62
C ASP A 210 3.96 -9.43 -18.08
N LEU A 211 3.71 -9.88 -16.85
CA LEU A 211 2.39 -9.74 -16.23
C LEU A 211 1.99 -8.26 -16.08
N LEU A 212 2.93 -7.39 -15.70
CA LEU A 212 2.71 -5.94 -15.61
C LEU A 212 2.41 -5.31 -16.98
N ALA A 213 3.09 -5.75 -18.02
CA ALA A 213 2.87 -5.32 -19.39
C ALA A 213 1.47 -5.69 -19.88
N GLN A 214 1.11 -6.97 -19.78
CA GLN A 214 -0.20 -7.48 -20.22
C GLN A 214 -1.36 -6.83 -19.46
N THR A 215 -1.22 -6.64 -18.14
CA THR A 215 -2.25 -5.96 -17.34
C THR A 215 -2.36 -4.48 -17.66
N SER A 216 -1.23 -3.80 -17.88
CA SER A 216 -1.21 -2.38 -18.27
C SER A 216 -1.90 -2.15 -19.62
N PHE A 217 -1.66 -3.02 -20.60
CA PHE A 217 -2.30 -2.96 -21.92
C PHE A 217 -3.81 -3.18 -21.83
N LYS A 218 -4.24 -4.17 -21.04
CA LYS A 218 -5.67 -4.42 -20.77
C LYS A 218 -6.34 -3.23 -20.08
N CYS A 219 -5.61 -2.47 -19.27
CA CYS A 219 -6.10 -1.26 -18.61
C CYS A 219 -5.95 0.01 -19.48
N LYS A 220 -5.62 -0.11 -20.77
CA LYS A 220 -5.41 1.00 -21.71
C LYS A 220 -4.30 1.97 -21.30
N SER A 221 -3.36 1.53 -20.46
CA SER A 221 -2.18 2.29 -20.07
C SER A 221 -0.99 1.90 -20.93
N TYR A 222 -1.04 2.29 -22.21
CA TYR A 222 -0.08 1.85 -23.21
C TYR A 222 1.36 2.29 -22.91
N SER A 223 1.55 3.49 -22.35
CA SER A 223 2.89 3.96 -21.96
C SER A 223 3.52 3.10 -20.86
N ARG A 224 2.73 2.63 -19.90
CA ARG A 224 3.21 1.70 -18.85
C ARG A 224 3.47 0.32 -19.40
N ALA A 225 2.58 -0.16 -20.28
CA ALA A 225 2.75 -1.44 -20.94
C ALA A 225 4.07 -1.48 -21.71
N LEU A 226 4.35 -0.42 -22.48
CA LEU A 226 5.58 -0.28 -23.25
C LEU A 226 6.81 -0.22 -22.33
N LEU A 227 6.77 0.56 -21.25
CA LEU A 227 7.86 0.63 -20.27
C LEU A 227 8.22 -0.74 -19.69
N HIS A 228 7.20 -1.52 -19.28
CA HIS A 228 7.41 -2.85 -18.71
C HIS A 228 7.89 -3.86 -19.75
N ILE A 229 7.43 -3.75 -21.01
CA ILE A 229 7.92 -4.58 -22.12
C ILE A 229 9.36 -4.26 -22.45
N GLU A 230 9.75 -2.99 -22.54
CA GLU A 230 11.15 -2.62 -22.77
C GLU A 230 12.06 -3.15 -21.67
N SER A 231 11.61 -3.06 -20.40
CA SER A 231 12.34 -3.66 -19.28
C SER A 231 12.45 -5.18 -19.42
N TYR A 232 11.37 -5.86 -19.80
CA TYR A 232 11.34 -7.31 -19.97
C TYR A 232 12.26 -7.78 -21.12
N LEU A 233 12.22 -7.08 -22.26
CA LEU A 233 13.04 -7.38 -23.44
C LEU A 233 14.53 -7.09 -23.22
N LYS A 234 14.86 -6.16 -22.34
CA LYS A 234 16.25 -5.92 -21.94
C LYS A 234 16.86 -7.13 -21.23
N ASP A 235 16.05 -7.84 -20.46
CA ASP A 235 16.46 -9.04 -19.72
C ASP A 235 16.31 -10.31 -20.57
N HIS A 236 15.38 -10.33 -21.54
CA HIS A 236 15.10 -11.46 -22.44
C HIS A 236 15.03 -11.03 -23.93
N PRO A 237 16.19 -10.81 -24.59
CA PRO A 237 16.23 -10.28 -25.96
C PRO A 237 15.66 -11.23 -27.04
N ASP A 238 15.51 -12.52 -26.73
CA ASP A 238 15.11 -13.57 -27.69
C ASP A 238 13.58 -13.68 -27.90
N GLU A 239 12.77 -13.13 -26.98
CA GLU A 239 11.28 -13.19 -27.03
C GLU A 239 10.64 -12.01 -27.76
N LEU A 240 11.45 -11.18 -28.42
CA LEU A 240 11.03 -9.98 -29.15
C LEU A 240 9.97 -10.28 -30.22
N LYS A 241 10.02 -11.49 -30.82
CA LYS A 241 9.13 -11.90 -31.92
C LYS A 241 7.69 -12.17 -31.47
N GLU A 242 7.48 -12.72 -30.27
CA GLU A 242 6.13 -12.99 -29.76
C GLU A 242 5.45 -11.70 -29.26
N HIS A 243 6.23 -10.81 -28.64
CA HIS A 243 5.74 -9.52 -28.13
C HIS A 243 5.59 -8.45 -29.23
N LEU A 244 6.10 -8.69 -30.44
CA LEU A 244 5.92 -7.81 -31.59
C LEU A 244 4.45 -7.69 -32.02
N HIS A 245 3.67 -8.78 -31.92
CA HIS A 245 2.22 -8.74 -32.14
C HIS A 245 1.48 -7.92 -31.06
N PHE A 246 2.05 -7.80 -29.86
CA PHE A 246 1.48 -7.00 -28.78
C PHE A 246 1.74 -5.50 -28.95
N LEU A 247 2.81 -5.13 -29.68
CA LEU A 247 3.21 -3.74 -29.93
C LEU A 247 2.55 -3.10 -31.18
N GLN A 248 1.84 -3.90 -31.98
CA GLN A 248 1.19 -3.47 -33.24
C GLN A 248 -0.25 -3.00 -33.01
#